data_AF-A0A6B3GUT1-F1
#
_entry.id   AF-A0A6B3GUT1-F1
#
_cell.length_a   1.000
_cell.length_b   1.000
_cell.length_c   1.000
_cell.angle_alpha   90.00
_cell.angle_beta   90.00
_cell.angle_gamma   90.00
#
_symmetry.space_group_name_H-M   'P 1'
#
loop_
_entity.id
_entity.type
_entity.pdbx_description
1 polymer ?
#
loop_
_entity_poly.entity_id
_entity_poly.type
_entity_poly.pdbx_seq_one_letter_code
_entity_poly.pdbx_strand_id
1 'polypeptide(L)' 'GAGVPAMSVIGWVRWFWRQLTSMRVALILLFLLSLGAIPGSLIPQTSVDDMKVQAFKERHTTLTPIYEALQLFDVY' A
#
# COMPACT_ATOMS: atom_id res chain seq x y z
N GLY A 1 45.33 -8.49 -5.19
CA GLY A 1 44.14 -8.55 -6.07
C GLY A 1 43.22 -7.42 -5.68
N ALA A 2 42.79 -6.60 -6.63
CA ALA A 2 42.01 -5.40 -6.38
C ALA A 2 40.75 -5.69 -5.55
N GLY A 3 40.60 -4.99 -4.42
CA GLY A 3 39.40 -5.05 -3.60
C GLY A 3 38.22 -4.50 -4.39
N VAL A 4 37.14 -5.29 -4.48
CA VAL A 4 35.89 -4.86 -5.12
C VAL A 4 35.45 -3.56 -4.42
N PRO A 5 35.25 -2.45 -5.14
CA PRO A 5 34.83 -1.21 -4.49
C PRO A 5 33.45 -1.43 -3.86
N ALA A 6 33.39 -1.40 -2.53
CA ALA A 6 32.13 -1.44 -1.80
C ALA A 6 31.28 -0.26 -2.28
N MET A 7 30.08 -0.53 -2.80
CA MET A 7 29.17 0.54 -3.21
C MET A 7 28.90 1.43 -2.00
N SER A 8 29.23 2.72 -2.12
CA SER A 8 28.85 3.70 -1.11
C SER A 8 27.33 3.73 -0.98
N VAL A 9 26.82 4.13 0.20
CA VAL A 9 25.37 4.27 0.45
C VAL A 9 24.69 5.14 -0.63
N ILE A 10 25.38 6.19 -1.07
CA ILE A 10 24.94 7.08 -2.16
C ILE A 10 24.83 6.32 -3.49
N GLY A 11 25.79 5.43 -3.78
CA GLY A 11 25.75 4.55 -4.95
C GLY A 11 24.55 3.61 -4.93
N TRP A 12 24.22 3.05 -3.76
CA TRP A 12 23.07 2.18 -3.58
C TRP A 12 21.74 2.92 -3.80
N VAL A 13 21.57 4.10 -3.20
CA VAL A 13 20.38 4.94 -3.39
C VAL A 13 20.19 5.33 -4.86
N ARG A 14 21.27 5.76 -5.54
CA ARG A 14 21.21 6.12 -6.96
C ARG A 14 20.90 4.93 -7.86
N TRP A 15 21.44 3.75 -7.55
CA TRP A 15 21.13 2.53 -8.29
C TRP A 15 19.67 2.12 -8.10
N PHE A 16 19.17 2.16 -6.87
CA PHE A 16 17.77 1.88 -6.55
C PHE A 16 16.82 2.83 -7.27
N TRP A 17 17.14 4.13 -7.29
CA TRP A 17 16.38 5.14 -8.03
C TRP A 17 16.29 4.81 -9.54
N ARG A 18 17.40 4.39 -10.15
CA ARG A 18 17.42 3.99 -11.57
C ARG A 18 16.57 2.75 -11.86
N GLN A 19 16.43 1.83 -10.89
CA GLN A 19 15.51 0.70 -11.05
C GLN A 19 14.06 1.18 -11.08
N LEU A 20 13.67 2.07 -10.17
CA LEU A 20 12.31 2.61 -10.11
C LEU A 20 11.89 3.39 -11.37
N THR A 21 12.82 4.11 -12.02
CA THR A 21 12.53 4.91 -13.22
C THR A 21 12.63 4.15 -14.54
N SER A 22 12.94 2.85 -14.51
CA SER A 22 13.00 2.02 -15.72
C SER A 22 11.60 1.79 -16.29
N MET A 23 11.42 1.86 -17.62
CA MET A 23 10.13 1.64 -18.29
C MET A 23 9.48 0.31 -17.91
N ARG A 24 10.26 -0.77 -17.79
CA ARG A 24 9.78 -2.10 -17.35
C ARG A 24 9.25 -2.05 -15.92
N VAL A 25 9.99 -1.40 -15.02
CA VAL A 25 9.61 -1.31 -13.61
C VAL A 25 8.41 -0.40 -13.45
N ALA A 26 8.30 0.68 -14.22
CA ALA A 26 7.14 1.54 -14.23
C ALA A 26 5.85 0.78 -14.56
N LEU A 27 5.85 -0.09 -15.59
CA LEU A 27 4.67 -0.91 -15.90
C LEU A 27 4.31 -1.87 -14.77
N ILE A 28 5.30 -2.49 -14.14
CA ILE A 28 5.09 -3.37 -12.97
C ILE A 28 4.54 -2.57 -11.79
N LEU A 29 5.10 -1.40 -11.49
CA LEU A 29 4.65 -0.52 -10.42
C LEU A 29 3.23 0.00 -10.68
N LEU A 30 2.89 0.35 -11.93
CA LEU A 30 1.52 0.74 -12.31
C LEU A 30 0.55 -0.43 -12.13
N PHE A 31 0.94 -1.64 -12.50
CA PHE A 31 0.14 -2.83 -12.25
C PHE A 31 -0.04 -3.10 -10.75
N LEU A 32 1.03 -3.03 -9.95
CA LEU A 32 0.98 -3.19 -8.50
C LEU A 32 0.13 -2.10 -7.83
N LEU A 33 0.25 -0.86 -8.29
CA LEU A 33 -0.58 0.26 -7.85
C LEU A 33 -2.06 -0.02 -8.13
N SER A 34 -2.38 -0.55 -9.32
CA SER A 34 -3.75 -0.93 -9.65
C SER A 34 -4.31 -2.00 -8.72
N LEU A 35 -3.50 -2.99 -8.33
CA LEU A 35 -3.90 -4.00 -7.34
C LEU A 35 -4.07 -3.40 -5.94
N GLY A 36 -3.18 -2.51 -5.53
CA GLY A 36 -3.23 -1.82 -4.24
C GLY A 36 -4.41 -0.86 -4.08
N ALA A 37 -4.95 -0.34 -5.19
CA ALA A 37 -6.11 0.55 -5.18
C ALA A 37 -7.45 -0.17 -4.92
N ILE A 38 -7.52 -1.48 -5.13
CA ILE A 38 -8.75 -2.28 -4.97
C ILE A 38 -9.25 -2.36 -3.50
N PRO A 39 -8.44 -2.72 -2.50
CA PRO A 39 -8.94 -2.97 -1.13
C PRO A 39 -9.61 -1.75 -0.49
N GLY A 40 -9.12 -0.53 -0.76
CA GLY A 40 -9.74 0.70 -0.24
C GLY A 40 -11.21 0.88 -0.66
N SER A 41 -11.60 0.34 -1.82
CA SER A 41 -12.98 0.36 -2.31
C SER A 41 -13.88 -0.74 -1.73
N LEU A 42 -13.30 -1.78 -1.12
CA LEU A 42 -14.04 -2.90 -0.54
C LEU A 42 -14.41 -2.66 0.93
N ILE A 43 -13.73 -1.73 1.60
CA ILE A 43 -14.02 -1.35 2.98
C ILE A 43 -15.30 -0.51 2.99
N PRO A 44 -16.36 -0.95 3.70
CA PRO A 44 -17.62 -0.20 3.75
C PRO A 44 -17.37 1.18 4.36
N GLN A 45 -18.05 2.21 3.87
CA GLN A 45 -17.92 3.58 4.39
C GLN A 45 -19.17 3.94 5.21
N THR A 46 -18.97 4.59 6.36
CA THR A 46 -20.02 5.07 7.26
C THR A 46 -20.95 6.04 6.52
N SER A 47 -20.37 6.93 5.70
CA SER A 47 -21.09 7.90 4.87
C SER A 47 -22.04 7.28 3.84
N VAL A 48 -21.85 6.02 3.46
CA VAL A 48 -22.66 5.32 2.44
C VAL A 48 -23.72 4.42 3.09
N ASP A 49 -23.35 3.64 4.12
CA ASP A 49 -24.26 2.69 4.77
C ASP A 49 -23.73 2.27 6.16
N ASP A 50 -24.21 2.94 7.20
CA ASP A 50 -23.89 2.64 8.60
C ASP A 50 -24.17 1.19 9.00
N MET A 51 -25.26 0.60 8.49
CA MET A 51 -25.62 -0.77 8.85
C MET A 51 -24.64 -1.79 8.28
N LYS A 52 -24.13 -1.57 7.07
CA LYS A 52 -23.07 -2.42 6.50
C LYS A 52 -21.76 -2.30 7.26
N VAL A 53 -21.40 -1.10 7.71
CA VAL A 53 -20.22 -0.89 8.55
C VAL A 53 -20.38 -1.64 9.87
N GLN A 54 -21.50 -1.53 10.56
CA GLN A 54 -21.75 -2.26 11.81
C GLN A 54 -21.72 -3.77 11.61
N ALA A 55 -22.35 -4.29 10.56
CA ALA A 55 -22.29 -5.71 10.23
C ALA A 55 -20.87 -6.20 9.89
N PHE A 56 -20.05 -5.36 9.26
CA PHE A 56 -18.63 -5.65 9.02
C PHE A 56 -17.85 -5.69 10.33
N LYS A 57 -18.10 -4.74 11.24
CA LYS A 57 -17.46 -4.67 12.55
C LYS A 57 -17.77 -5.90 13.40
N GLU A 58 -19.03 -6.34 13.40
CA GLU A 58 -19.47 -7.55 14.09
C GLU A 58 -18.85 -8.83 13.50
N ARG A 59 -18.69 -8.91 12.18
CA ARG A 59 -18.12 -10.10 11.50
C ARG A 59 -16.59 -10.15 11.56
N HIS A 60 -15.92 -9.01 11.68
CA HIS A 60 -14.46 -8.91 11.62
C HIS A 60 -13.88 -8.28 12.88
N THR A 61 -14.14 -8.90 14.03
CA THR A 61 -13.74 -8.40 15.36
C THR A 61 -12.22 -8.20 15.53
N THR A 62 -11.38 -8.91 14.77
CA THR A 62 -9.92 -8.78 14.81
C THR A 62 -9.37 -7.64 13.94
N LEU A 63 -10.00 -7.36 12.79
CA LEU A 63 -9.54 -6.33 11.84
C LEU A 63 -10.16 -4.96 12.14
N THR A 64 -11.37 -4.95 12.70
CA THR A 64 -12.11 -3.74 13.09
C THR A 64 -11.28 -2.74 13.92
N PRO A 65 -10.62 -3.12 15.03
CA PRO A 65 -9.86 -2.15 15.83
C PRO A 65 -8.71 -1.52 15.06
N ILE A 66 -8.10 -2.23 14.11
CA ILE A 66 -7.04 -1.67 13.25
C ILE A 66 -7.65 -0.67 12.27
N TYR A 67 -8.78 -1.02 11.65
CA TYR A 67 -9.43 -0.17 10.66
C TYR A 67 -10.03 1.09 11.29
N GLU A 68 -10.54 1.00 12.52
CA GLU A 68 -10.97 2.15 13.30
C GLU A 68 -9.78 3.02 13.74
N ALA A 69 -8.68 2.43 14.20
CA ALA A 69 -7.48 3.18 14.58
C ALA A 69 -6.84 3.91 13.39
N LEU A 70 -6.98 3.36 12.19
CA LEU A 70 -6.53 3.96 10.92
C LEU A 70 -7.62 4.79 10.23
N GLN A 71 -8.82 4.91 10.83
CA GLN A 71 -9.96 5.67 10.33
C GLN A 71 -10.39 5.29 8.90
N LEU A 72 -10.28 4.00 8.53
CA LEU A 72 -10.53 3.50 7.17
C LEU A 72 -12.02 3.47 6.76
N PHE A 73 -12.94 3.57 7.73
CA PHE A 73 -14.39 3.61 7.48
C PHE A 73 -14.93 5.02 7.15
N ASP A 74 -14.10 6.05 7.37
CA ASP A 74 -14.48 7.46 7.26
C ASP A 74 -13.46 8.26 6.41
N VAL A 75 -12.87 7.59 5.40
CA VAL A 75 -11.86 8.20 4.52
C VAL A 75 -12.51 9.14 3.49
N TYR A 76 -13.72 8.78 3.04
CA TYR A 76 -14.47 9.45 1.98
C TYR A 76 -15.80 10.03 2.49
#